data_AF-A0A7W9QQ01-F1
#
_entry.id   AF-A0A7W9QQ01-F1
#
_cell.length_a   1.000
_cell.length_b   1.000
_cell.length_c   1.000
_cell.angle_alpha   90.00
_cell.angle_beta   90.00
_cell.angle_gamma   90.00
#
_symmetry.space_group_name_H-M   'P 1'
#
loop_
_entity.id
_entity.type
_entity.pdbx_description
1 polymer ?
#
loop_
_entity_poly.entity_id
_entity_poly.type
_entity_poly.pdbx_seq_one_letter_code
_entity_poly.pdbx_strand_id
1 'polypeptide(L)'
;MHSNDESRDLNRDPISGTPGSHPVGVGIGGTAGGVAAGALAGTVFGPLGTLIGAAVGVVAGAAAGKGVAERIDPTGEDAYWREEYRNRDYVKADYDYDRDYAAAYGLGLQAREQDPSRSWEDHERELSHDWGTRRGDSRLEWDEARLAARDSWQRADATYRTYEDSDRYYADRFDTVDYRGTDSSYDDYRPAYRYGVQARSRYRDRVWDDRLESDLESGWERVKDRSRLSWAQAKAAVREAFDSDRYDRPGHGNPPDPRV
;
A
#
# COMPACT_ATOMS: atom_id res chain seq x y z
N MET A 1 6.73 -49.20 34.51
CA MET A 1 5.66 -50.13 34.05
C MET A 1 4.34 -49.41 34.27
N HIS A 2 3.43 -49.20 33.34
CA HIS A 2 3.36 -49.31 31.88
C HIS A 2 2.08 -48.52 31.49
N SER A 3 2.11 -47.84 30.35
CA SER A 3 1.01 -47.11 29.70
C SER A 3 -0.10 -48.02 29.18
N ASN A 4 -1.27 -47.44 28.89
CA ASN A 4 -2.24 -47.77 27.81
C ASN A 4 -3.30 -46.65 27.83
N ASP A 5 -3.31 -45.66 26.93
CA ASP A 5 -3.59 -45.67 25.47
C ASP A 5 -5.06 -45.97 25.13
N GLU A 6 -5.85 -44.90 24.95
CA GLU A 6 -7.01 -44.88 24.05
C GLU A 6 -6.96 -43.61 23.20
N SER A 7 -6.14 -43.69 22.14
CA SER A 7 -6.52 -43.36 20.75
C SER A 7 -7.72 -42.42 20.49
N ARG A 8 -7.37 -41.15 20.22
CA ARG A 8 -7.61 -40.43 18.94
C ARG A 8 -9.03 -40.45 18.36
N ASP A 9 -9.78 -39.40 18.66
CA ASP A 9 -10.83 -38.91 17.75
C ASP A 9 -10.23 -37.81 16.85
N LEU A 10 -9.72 -38.24 15.69
CA LEU A 10 -9.26 -37.35 14.62
C LEU A 10 -10.49 -37.07 13.75
N ASN A 11 -10.80 -35.79 13.53
CA ASN A 11 -11.81 -35.33 12.58
C ASN A 11 -11.49 -35.91 11.19
N ARG A 12 -12.11 -37.05 10.84
CA ARG A 12 -11.88 -37.82 9.61
C ARG A 12 -12.88 -37.40 8.54
N ASP A 13 -12.38 -37.26 7.33
CA ASP A 13 -13.21 -37.06 6.13
C ASP A 13 -14.05 -38.33 5.84
N PRO A 14 -15.38 -38.21 5.60
CA PRO A 14 -16.27 -39.37 5.44
C PRO A 14 -16.07 -40.23 4.17
N ILE A 15 -15.22 -39.82 3.21
CA ILE A 15 -15.08 -40.56 1.93
C ILE A 15 -13.70 -41.18 1.73
N SER A 16 -12.62 -40.65 2.33
CA SER A 16 -11.25 -41.15 2.03
C SER A 16 -10.42 -41.65 3.21
N GLY A 17 -10.76 -41.35 4.47
CA GLY A 17 -10.18 -42.02 5.65
C GLY A 17 -8.66 -41.87 5.90
N THR A 18 -7.90 -41.10 5.12
CA THR A 18 -6.48 -40.83 5.36
C THR A 18 -6.23 -39.74 6.42
N PRO A 19 -5.20 -39.86 7.29
CA PRO A 19 -4.83 -38.81 8.23
C PRO A 19 -4.37 -37.54 7.50
N GLY A 20 -4.93 -36.38 7.88
CA GLY A 20 -4.54 -35.09 7.31
C GLY A 20 -3.05 -34.79 7.55
N SER A 21 -2.32 -34.62 6.45
CA SER A 21 -0.90 -34.26 6.43
C SER A 21 -0.71 -32.82 6.93
N HIS A 22 -0.22 -32.65 8.15
CA HIS A 22 0.40 -31.40 8.58
C HIS A 22 1.93 -31.60 8.62
N PRO A 23 2.72 -30.86 7.82
CA PRO A 23 4.16 -30.83 8.01
C PRO A 23 4.48 -30.23 9.38
N VAL A 24 5.35 -30.95 10.07
CA VAL A 24 5.81 -30.74 11.45
C VAL A 24 6.53 -29.40 11.59
N GLY A 25 6.27 -28.71 12.70
CA GLY A 25 6.77 -27.37 12.98
C GLY A 25 8.26 -27.27 13.31
N VAL A 26 8.81 -26.07 13.05
CA VAL A 26 9.91 -25.49 13.81
C VAL A 26 9.39 -24.17 14.40
N GLY A 27 9.40 -24.09 15.72
CA GLY A 27 8.94 -22.95 16.52
C GLY A 27 9.10 -23.28 17.99
N ILE A 28 10.36 -23.33 18.44
CA ILE A 28 10.72 -23.50 19.85
C ILE A 28 10.62 -22.13 20.54
N GLY A 29 9.77 -22.02 21.57
CA GLY A 29 9.74 -20.96 22.60
C GLY A 29 8.84 -19.76 22.26
N GLY A 30 7.88 -19.30 23.07
CA GLY A 30 7.50 -19.60 24.45
C GLY A 30 6.03 -19.23 24.74
N THR A 31 5.59 -19.58 25.93
CA THR A 31 4.22 -19.93 26.35
C THR A 31 3.21 -18.79 26.52
N ALA A 32 1.95 -19.13 26.18
CA ALA A 32 0.66 -18.58 26.62
C ALA A 32 0.00 -17.45 25.79
N GLY A 33 -0.85 -17.83 24.83
CA GLY A 33 -1.89 -16.97 24.23
C GLY A 33 -2.04 -17.08 22.71
N GLY A 34 -2.50 -18.22 22.19
CA GLY A 34 -2.60 -18.47 20.75
C GLY A 34 -3.89 -17.97 20.09
N VAL A 35 -3.77 -17.08 19.10
CA VAL A 35 -4.66 -17.01 17.93
C VAL A 35 -3.80 -17.38 16.72
N ALA A 36 -3.95 -18.60 16.21
CA ALA A 36 -3.31 -19.04 14.98
C ALA A 36 -4.36 -18.99 13.85
N ALA A 37 -4.37 -17.90 13.08
CA ALA A 37 -5.08 -17.84 11.81
C ALA A 37 -4.28 -16.94 10.85
N GLY A 38 -3.60 -17.56 9.89
CA GLY A 38 -2.88 -16.81 8.86
C GLY A 38 -1.86 -17.66 8.12
N ALA A 39 -2.32 -18.57 7.26
CA ALA A 39 -1.50 -19.07 6.17
C ALA A 39 -2.39 -19.35 4.95
N LEU A 40 -1.81 -19.05 3.78
CA LEU A 40 -2.17 -19.47 2.42
C LEU A 40 -2.89 -18.44 1.53
N ALA A 41 -2.10 -17.57 0.91
CA ALA A 41 -2.29 -17.16 -0.49
C ALA A 41 -0.95 -16.70 -1.15
N GLY A 42 -0.47 -17.50 -2.11
CA GLY A 42 0.15 -17.01 -3.36
C GLY A 42 1.56 -16.44 -3.35
N THR A 43 2.54 -17.30 -3.60
CA THR A 43 3.94 -16.96 -3.93
C THR A 43 4.05 -16.14 -5.22
N VAL A 44 4.58 -14.93 -5.15
CA VAL A 44 5.28 -14.27 -6.26
C VAL A 44 6.66 -13.91 -5.71
N PHE A 45 7.72 -14.18 -6.47
CA PHE A 45 9.14 -14.01 -6.13
C PHE A 45 9.80 -15.19 -5.40
N GLY A 46 10.62 -15.93 -6.17
CA GLY A 46 11.38 -17.10 -5.76
C GLY A 46 12.52 -16.79 -4.77
N PRO A 47 13.63 -17.57 -4.77
CA PRO A 47 14.51 -17.78 -3.60
C PRO A 47 15.32 -16.59 -3.04
N LEU A 48 14.97 -15.33 -3.35
CA LEU A 48 15.48 -14.15 -2.66
C LEU A 48 14.37 -13.14 -2.25
N GLY A 49 13.09 -13.46 -2.48
CA GLY A 49 11.96 -12.57 -2.22
C GLY A 49 11.32 -12.65 -0.83
N THR A 50 11.89 -13.42 0.12
CA THR A 50 11.25 -13.68 1.41
C THR A 50 11.57 -12.65 2.51
N LEU A 51 12.53 -11.75 2.29
CA LEU A 51 13.00 -10.84 3.36
C LEU A 51 12.42 -9.43 3.31
N ILE A 52 11.65 -9.10 2.27
CA ILE A 52 10.88 -7.85 2.20
C ILE A 52 9.43 -8.16 1.82
N GLY A 53 8.89 -9.20 2.44
CA GLY A 53 7.45 -9.49 2.49
C GLY A 53 6.95 -9.71 3.92
N ALA A 54 7.84 -9.74 4.90
CA ALA A 54 7.51 -9.97 6.31
C ALA A 54 7.31 -8.69 7.13
N ALA A 55 7.78 -7.52 6.67
CA ALA A 55 7.51 -6.24 7.35
C ALA A 55 6.29 -5.48 6.81
N VAL A 56 5.82 -5.85 5.60
CA VAL A 56 4.55 -5.36 5.00
C VAL A 56 3.41 -6.38 5.23
N GLY A 57 3.66 -7.39 6.06
CA GLY A 57 2.69 -8.42 6.41
C GLY A 57 1.67 -7.94 7.43
N VAL A 58 0.39 -8.02 7.05
CA VAL A 58 -0.79 -7.95 7.93
C VAL A 58 -1.19 -6.54 8.38
N VAL A 59 -1.88 -5.80 7.53
CA VAL A 59 -3.04 -5.03 8.03
C VAL A 59 -4.23 -5.99 8.10
N ALA A 60 -4.27 -6.78 9.17
CA ALA A 60 -5.53 -7.28 9.71
C ALA A 60 -6.13 -6.14 10.55
N GLY A 61 -6.80 -5.21 9.87
CA GLY A 61 -7.56 -4.14 10.51
C GLY A 61 -9.02 -4.53 10.68
N ALA A 62 -9.31 -5.41 11.64
CA ALA A 62 -10.65 -5.47 12.23
C ALA A 62 -10.80 -4.32 13.24
N ALA A 63 -10.84 -3.09 12.74
CA ALA A 63 -11.29 -1.94 13.51
C ALA A 63 -12.70 -1.58 13.00
N ALA A 64 -13.70 -2.00 13.77
CA ALA A 64 -15.05 -1.52 13.60
C ALA A 64 -15.08 0.00 13.85
N GLY A 65 -15.47 0.78 12.84
CA GLY A 65 -15.85 2.18 13.00
C GLY A 65 -15.08 3.17 12.13
N LYS A 66 -15.76 3.69 11.10
CA LYS A 66 -15.43 4.86 10.24
C LYS A 66 -14.18 4.76 9.33
N GLY A 67 -14.48 4.68 8.03
CA GLY A 67 -13.60 5.14 6.95
C GLY A 67 -12.39 4.25 6.70
N VAL A 68 -12.54 3.23 5.85
CA VAL A 68 -11.39 2.58 5.21
C VAL A 68 -10.69 3.66 4.38
N ALA A 69 -9.63 4.26 4.94
CA ALA A 69 -8.73 5.12 4.19
C ALA A 69 -8.24 4.29 3.00
N GLU A 70 -8.44 4.81 1.80
CA GLU A 70 -7.92 4.15 0.61
C GLU A 70 -6.39 4.08 0.73
N ARG A 71 -5.85 2.92 0.41
CA ARG A 71 -4.43 2.60 0.56
C ARG A 71 -3.65 3.15 -0.62
N ILE A 72 -2.43 3.62 -0.37
CA ILE A 72 -1.49 3.91 -1.43
C ILE A 72 -0.98 2.56 -1.94
N ASP A 73 -0.79 2.39 -3.25
CA ASP A 73 -0.27 1.14 -3.81
C ASP A 73 1.18 0.91 -3.32
N PRO A 74 1.43 -0.06 -2.42
CA PRO A 74 2.76 -0.27 -1.87
C PRO A 74 3.76 -0.74 -2.93
N THR A 75 3.28 -1.38 -4.00
CA THR A 75 4.11 -1.85 -5.11
C THR A 75 4.63 -0.67 -5.93
N GLY A 76 3.74 0.30 -6.20
CA GLY A 76 4.09 1.53 -6.88
C GLY A 76 5.09 2.38 -6.09
N GLU A 77 4.92 2.45 -4.76
CA GLU A 77 5.86 3.14 -3.88
C GLU A 77 7.22 2.45 -3.80
N ASP A 78 7.29 1.12 -3.68
CA ASP A 78 8.58 0.39 -3.73
C ASP A 78 9.31 0.63 -5.05
N ALA A 79 8.60 0.55 -6.17
CA ALA A 79 9.18 0.80 -7.49
C ALA A 79 9.72 2.23 -7.61
N TYR A 80 8.97 3.22 -7.12
CA TYR A 80 9.42 4.61 -7.08
C TYR A 80 10.70 4.76 -6.24
N TRP A 81 10.70 4.28 -5.00
CA TRP A 81 11.85 4.45 -4.11
C TRP A 81 13.08 3.67 -4.60
N ARG A 82 12.89 2.53 -5.26
CA ARG A 82 13.97 1.76 -5.89
C ARG A 82 14.69 2.53 -6.99
N GLU A 83 13.94 3.30 -7.78
CA GLU A 83 14.49 4.16 -8.83
C GLU A 83 15.13 5.41 -8.21
N GLU A 84 14.46 5.99 -7.22
CA GLU A 84 14.76 7.33 -6.73
C GLU A 84 15.81 7.40 -5.61
N TYR A 85 15.98 6.35 -4.80
CA TYR A 85 16.79 6.46 -3.58
C TYR A 85 18.20 7.00 -3.84
N ARG A 86 18.83 6.64 -4.96
CA ARG A 86 20.19 7.10 -5.30
C ARG A 86 20.32 8.61 -5.46
N ASN A 87 19.21 9.31 -5.72
CA ASN A 87 19.18 10.76 -5.86
C ASN A 87 19.07 11.49 -4.50
N ARG A 88 19.04 10.74 -3.39
CA ARG A 88 18.87 11.29 -2.05
C ARG A 88 20.21 11.47 -1.37
N ASP A 89 20.44 12.67 -0.80
CA ASP A 89 21.71 13.06 -0.17
C ASP A 89 22.09 12.18 1.04
N TYR A 90 21.11 11.50 1.65
CA TYR A 90 21.34 10.58 2.77
C TYR A 90 21.74 9.17 2.33
N VAL A 91 21.80 8.90 1.02
CA VAL A 91 22.17 7.59 0.51
C VAL A 91 23.68 7.40 0.49
N LYS A 92 24.12 6.30 1.11
CA LYS A 92 25.52 5.90 1.15
C LYS A 92 25.88 5.16 -0.13
N ALA A 93 27.04 5.50 -0.72
CA ALA A 93 27.47 4.96 -2.01
C ALA A 93 27.59 3.42 -2.03
N ASP A 94 28.00 2.80 -0.92
CA ASP A 94 28.21 1.34 -0.81
C ASP A 94 26.95 0.59 -0.30
N TYR A 95 25.79 1.25 -0.30
CA TYR A 95 24.53 0.73 0.19
C TYR A 95 23.55 0.53 -0.96
N ASP A 96 22.79 -0.57 -0.90
CA ASP A 96 21.85 -0.95 -1.95
C ASP A 96 20.41 -0.85 -1.47
N TYR A 97 19.49 -0.67 -2.42
CA TYR A 97 18.08 -0.46 -2.12
C TYR A 97 17.50 -1.64 -1.34
N ASP A 98 17.64 -2.85 -1.90
CA ASP A 98 16.98 -4.05 -1.40
C ASP A 98 17.42 -4.38 0.01
N ARG A 99 18.72 -4.41 0.25
CA ARG A 99 19.24 -4.76 1.57
C ARG A 99 19.02 -3.65 2.58
N ASP A 100 19.32 -2.41 2.22
CA ASP A 100 19.52 -1.36 3.23
C ASP A 100 18.33 -0.41 3.36
N TYR A 101 17.74 0.03 2.24
CA TYR A 101 16.78 1.15 2.25
C TYR A 101 15.31 0.74 2.12
N ALA A 102 15.01 -0.37 1.46
CA ALA A 102 13.64 -0.82 1.21
C ALA A 102 12.82 -0.98 2.50
N ALA A 103 13.44 -1.55 3.54
CA ALA A 103 12.80 -1.69 4.87
C ALA A 103 12.48 -0.32 5.50
N ALA A 104 13.36 0.68 5.36
CA ALA A 104 13.16 2.01 5.92
C ALA A 104 12.05 2.77 5.19
N TYR A 105 12.03 2.74 3.85
CA TYR A 105 10.95 3.33 3.07
C TYR A 105 9.60 2.67 3.37
N GLY A 106 9.55 1.33 3.39
CA GLY A 106 8.33 0.59 3.73
C GLY A 106 7.81 0.92 5.13
N LEU A 107 8.71 1.16 6.09
CA LEU A 107 8.34 1.59 7.44
C LEU A 107 7.67 2.97 7.46
N GLY A 108 8.21 3.91 6.69
CA GLY A 108 7.65 5.25 6.52
C GLY A 108 6.25 5.25 5.91
N LEU A 109 6.09 4.52 4.80
CA LEU A 109 4.79 4.32 4.14
C LEU A 109 3.78 3.73 5.11
N GLN A 110 4.14 2.62 5.77
CA GLN A 110 3.26 1.94 6.71
C GLN A 110 2.81 2.87 7.86
N ALA A 111 3.74 3.64 8.43
CA ALA A 111 3.40 4.60 9.47
C ALA A 111 2.36 5.61 8.99
N ARG A 112 2.49 6.10 7.75
CA ARG A 112 1.52 7.05 7.18
C ARG A 112 0.15 6.43 6.88
N GLU A 113 0.12 5.14 6.52
CA GLU A 113 -1.13 4.42 6.25
C GLU A 113 -1.88 4.00 7.53
N GLN A 114 -1.16 3.70 8.61
CA GLN A 114 -1.75 3.27 9.88
C GLN A 114 -2.57 4.38 10.55
N ASP A 115 -2.04 5.60 10.59
CA ASP A 115 -2.74 6.74 11.18
C ASP A 115 -2.56 8.00 10.33
N PRO A 116 -3.51 8.28 9.42
CA PRO A 116 -3.46 9.47 8.59
C PRO A 116 -3.52 10.81 9.32
N SER A 117 -3.91 10.82 10.60
CA SER A 117 -4.11 12.03 11.39
C SER A 117 -2.89 12.42 12.23
N ARG A 118 -1.96 11.49 12.47
CA ARG A 118 -0.77 11.70 13.29
C ARG A 118 0.37 12.31 12.48
N SER A 119 1.19 13.12 13.13
CA SER A 119 2.38 13.71 12.51
C SER A 119 3.52 12.70 12.39
N TRP A 120 4.57 13.06 11.65
CA TRP A 120 5.80 12.27 11.60
C TRP A 120 6.40 12.09 13.00
N GLU A 121 6.47 13.18 13.78
CA GLU A 121 7.10 13.20 15.12
C GLU A 121 6.40 12.24 16.09
N ASP A 122 5.09 12.08 15.95
CA ASP A 122 4.33 11.12 16.75
C ASP A 122 4.69 9.67 16.41
N HIS A 123 4.93 9.37 15.13
CA HIS A 123 5.35 8.05 14.68
C HIS A 123 6.83 7.78 14.98
N GLU A 124 7.69 8.79 14.85
CA GLU A 124 9.16 8.64 14.91
C GLU A 124 9.63 7.91 16.17
N ARG A 125 9.02 8.18 17.32
CA ARG A 125 9.37 7.52 18.60
C ARG A 125 9.12 6.01 18.58
N GLU A 126 8.00 5.59 18.01
CA GLU A 126 7.61 4.18 17.90
C GLU A 126 8.46 3.46 16.85
N LEU A 127 8.64 4.10 15.70
CA LEU A 127 9.49 3.59 14.62
C LEU A 127 10.94 3.39 15.06
N SER A 128 11.47 4.32 15.88
CA SER A 128 12.81 4.22 16.45
C SER A 128 13.00 2.97 17.30
N HIS A 129 12.01 2.66 18.14
CA HIS A 129 12.05 1.48 19.00
C HIS A 129 11.97 0.19 18.18
N ASP A 130 11.13 0.17 17.15
CA ASP A 130 10.84 -1.03 16.39
C ASP A 130 11.86 -1.33 15.28
N TRP A 131 12.65 -0.32 14.87
CA TRP A 131 13.60 -0.45 13.76
C TRP A 131 14.56 -1.63 13.94
N GLY A 132 15.11 -1.83 15.15
CA GLY A 132 16.05 -2.93 15.41
C GLY A 132 15.47 -4.31 15.10
N THR A 133 14.17 -4.50 15.30
CA THR A 133 13.46 -5.76 15.00
C THR A 133 13.00 -5.83 13.55
N ARG A 134 12.68 -4.68 12.94
CA ARG A 134 12.08 -4.58 11.59
C ARG A 134 13.08 -4.41 10.45
N ARG A 135 14.34 -4.05 10.74
CA ARG A 135 15.37 -3.74 9.74
C ARG A 135 15.83 -4.93 8.89
N GLY A 136 15.56 -6.16 9.33
CA GLY A 136 16.06 -7.36 8.65
C GLY A 136 17.57 -7.33 8.48
N ASP A 137 18.05 -7.50 7.25
CA ASP A 137 19.48 -7.48 6.90
C ASP A 137 20.04 -6.07 6.64
N SER A 138 19.21 -5.02 6.79
CA SER A 138 19.63 -3.64 6.59
C SER A 138 20.76 -3.28 7.53
N ARG A 139 21.77 -2.61 7.00
CA ARG A 139 22.91 -2.11 7.76
C ARG A 139 22.67 -0.72 8.35
N LEU A 140 21.53 -0.08 8.08
CA LEU A 140 21.23 1.26 8.57
C LEU A 140 20.90 1.24 10.07
N GLU A 141 21.55 2.12 10.83
CA GLU A 141 21.09 2.45 12.18
C GLU A 141 19.87 3.39 12.10
N TRP A 142 19.11 3.50 13.20
CA TRP A 142 17.87 4.29 13.19
C TRP A 142 18.08 5.74 12.73
N ASP A 143 19.15 6.40 13.18
CA ASP A 143 19.46 7.79 12.80
C ASP A 143 19.63 7.99 11.30
N GLU A 144 19.95 6.92 10.57
CA GLU A 144 20.13 6.88 9.12
C GLU A 144 18.85 6.43 8.43
N ALA A 145 18.23 5.36 8.92
CA ALA A 145 16.98 4.81 8.41
C ALA A 145 15.81 5.80 8.52
N ARG A 146 15.77 6.62 9.58
CA ARG A 146 14.73 7.63 9.78
C ARG A 146 14.64 8.63 8.63
N LEU A 147 15.74 8.88 7.91
CA LEU A 147 15.73 9.83 6.80
C LEU A 147 14.93 9.26 5.62
N ALA A 148 15.18 8.01 5.24
CA ALA A 148 14.41 7.29 4.23
C ALA A 148 12.95 7.07 4.67
N ALA A 149 12.73 6.66 5.93
CA ALA A 149 11.38 6.48 6.46
C ALA A 149 10.59 7.79 6.45
N ARG A 150 11.20 8.91 6.84
CA ARG A 150 10.56 10.23 6.79
C ARG A 150 10.22 10.65 5.37
N ASP A 151 11.12 10.40 4.41
CA ASP A 151 10.93 10.78 3.02
C ASP A 151 9.74 10.02 2.39
N SER A 152 9.65 8.71 2.63
CA SER A 152 8.48 7.91 2.25
C SER A 152 7.20 8.37 2.93
N TRP A 153 7.26 8.63 4.24
CA TRP A 153 6.10 9.16 4.97
C TRP A 153 5.62 10.49 4.40
N GLN A 154 6.52 11.42 4.10
CA GLN A 154 6.20 12.76 3.56
C GLN A 154 5.60 12.68 2.16
N ARG A 155 6.14 11.81 1.30
CA ARG A 155 5.58 11.51 -0.02
C ARG A 155 4.16 10.95 0.08
N ALA A 156 3.96 9.95 0.94
CA ALA A 156 2.65 9.36 1.17
C ALA A 156 1.67 10.42 1.69
N ASP A 157 2.09 11.24 2.63
CA ASP A 157 1.31 12.32 3.23
C ASP A 157 0.92 13.41 2.22
N ALA A 158 1.84 13.81 1.34
CA ALA A 158 1.55 14.71 0.23
C ALA A 158 0.49 14.15 -0.73
N THR A 159 0.58 12.85 -1.03
CA THR A 159 -0.42 12.15 -1.86
C THR A 159 -1.80 12.14 -1.20
N TYR A 160 -1.86 11.81 0.10
CA TYR A 160 -3.11 11.82 0.85
C TYR A 160 -3.78 13.20 0.88
N ARG A 161 -3.01 14.26 1.14
CA ARG A 161 -3.55 15.64 1.10
C ARG A 161 -4.10 16.00 -0.27
N THR A 162 -3.38 15.63 -1.33
CA THR A 162 -3.81 15.86 -2.71
C THR A 162 -5.15 15.16 -2.99
N TYR A 163 -5.30 13.91 -2.55
CA TYR A 163 -6.56 13.18 -2.70
C TYR A 163 -7.68 13.70 -1.82
N GLU A 164 -7.40 14.14 -0.60
CA GLU A 164 -8.43 14.76 0.27
C GLU A 164 -8.96 16.06 -0.35
N ASP A 165 -8.07 16.91 -0.87
CA ASP A 165 -8.45 18.15 -1.54
C ASP A 165 -9.20 17.89 -2.85
N SER A 166 -8.79 16.87 -3.60
CA SER A 166 -9.51 16.37 -4.77
C SER A 166 -10.90 15.88 -4.40
N ASP A 167 -11.01 15.08 -3.35
CA ASP A 167 -12.27 14.49 -2.96
C ASP A 167 -13.29 15.53 -2.54
N ARG A 168 -12.85 16.51 -1.73
CA ARG A 168 -13.70 17.63 -1.35
C ARG A 168 -14.22 18.37 -2.58
N TYR A 169 -13.33 18.62 -3.55
CA TYR A 169 -13.66 19.36 -4.76
C TYR A 169 -14.63 18.63 -5.69
N TYR A 170 -14.43 17.33 -5.92
CA TYR A 170 -15.31 16.56 -6.80
C TYR A 170 -16.61 16.13 -6.10
N ALA A 171 -16.58 15.82 -4.80
CA ALA A 171 -17.79 15.52 -4.04
C ALA A 171 -18.78 16.69 -4.07
N ASP A 172 -18.30 17.93 -3.86
CA ASP A 172 -19.15 19.14 -3.86
C ASP A 172 -19.84 19.39 -5.21
N ARG A 173 -19.26 18.92 -6.32
CA ARG A 173 -19.77 19.16 -7.68
C ARG A 173 -20.39 17.92 -8.32
N PHE A 174 -20.27 16.76 -7.68
CA PHE A 174 -20.67 15.48 -8.26
C PHE A 174 -22.13 15.46 -8.72
N ASP A 175 -23.04 16.09 -7.98
CA ASP A 175 -24.46 16.13 -8.34
C ASP A 175 -24.75 16.93 -9.63
N THR A 176 -23.80 17.75 -10.09
CA THR A 176 -23.94 18.62 -11.25
C THR A 176 -23.33 18.06 -12.53
N VAL A 177 -22.56 16.98 -12.45
CA VAL A 177 -21.94 16.35 -13.63
C VAL A 177 -22.96 15.52 -14.41
N ASP A 178 -22.83 15.51 -15.73
CA ASP A 178 -23.78 14.87 -16.67
C ASP A 178 -23.49 13.37 -16.91
N TYR A 179 -22.26 12.94 -16.64
CA TYR A 179 -21.84 11.54 -16.81
C TYR A 179 -22.15 10.64 -15.61
N ARG A 180 -22.68 11.18 -14.50
CA ARG A 180 -23.01 10.36 -13.33
C ARG A 180 -24.16 9.41 -13.63
N GLY A 181 -24.05 8.18 -13.13
CA GLY A 181 -25.17 7.24 -13.13
C GLY A 181 -26.30 7.76 -12.22
N THR A 182 -27.55 7.51 -12.62
CA THR A 182 -28.74 7.97 -11.86
C THR A 182 -28.72 7.50 -10.40
N ASP A 183 -28.30 6.27 -10.17
CA ASP A 183 -28.24 5.64 -8.84
C ASP A 183 -26.80 5.57 -8.28
N SER A 184 -25.85 6.26 -8.90
CA SER A 184 -24.46 6.28 -8.45
C SER A 184 -24.20 7.38 -7.42
N SER A 185 -23.37 7.07 -6.46
CA SER A 185 -22.87 8.00 -5.44
C SER A 185 -21.47 8.49 -5.79
N TYR A 186 -21.02 9.56 -5.13
CA TYR A 186 -19.63 10.02 -5.25
C TYR A 186 -18.64 8.90 -4.90
N ASP A 187 -18.94 8.08 -3.90
CA ASP A 187 -18.07 6.97 -3.48
C ASP A 187 -17.83 5.94 -4.60
N ASP A 188 -18.75 5.80 -5.57
CA ASP A 188 -18.54 4.93 -6.74
C ASP A 188 -17.51 5.53 -7.71
N TYR A 189 -17.47 6.86 -7.83
CA TYR A 189 -16.59 7.63 -8.73
C TYR A 189 -15.30 8.12 -8.08
N ARG A 190 -15.21 8.09 -6.74
CA ARG A 190 -14.04 8.58 -6.00
C ARG A 190 -12.72 7.97 -6.50
N PRO A 191 -12.61 6.64 -6.74
CA PRO A 191 -11.37 6.08 -7.28
C PRO A 191 -11.05 6.57 -8.70
N ALA A 192 -12.06 6.92 -9.50
CA ALA A 192 -11.87 7.44 -10.86
C ALA A 192 -11.25 8.83 -10.85
N TYR A 193 -11.75 9.74 -10.01
CA TYR A 193 -11.16 11.07 -9.86
C TYR A 193 -9.71 10.98 -9.33
N ARG A 194 -9.48 10.21 -8.28
CA ARG A 194 -8.14 10.02 -7.72
C ARG A 194 -7.17 9.42 -8.75
N TYR A 195 -7.63 8.49 -9.58
CA TYR A 195 -6.83 7.92 -10.66
C TYR A 195 -6.49 8.96 -11.74
N GLY A 196 -7.42 9.84 -12.09
CA GLY A 196 -7.15 10.98 -12.98
C GLY A 196 -6.13 11.96 -12.40
N VAL A 197 -6.23 12.29 -11.11
CA VAL A 197 -5.25 13.15 -10.41
C VAL A 197 -3.87 12.50 -10.38
N GLN A 198 -3.80 11.19 -10.11
CA GLN A 198 -2.55 10.43 -10.16
C GLN A 198 -1.94 10.46 -11.57
N ALA A 199 -2.78 10.24 -12.60
CA ALA A 199 -2.36 10.30 -13.99
C ALA A 199 -1.84 11.68 -14.36
N ARG A 200 -2.48 12.77 -13.91
CA ARG A 200 -2.01 14.14 -14.14
C ARG A 200 -0.64 14.37 -13.53
N SER A 201 -0.44 13.94 -12.28
CA SER A 201 0.87 14.07 -11.62
C SER A 201 1.98 13.29 -12.35
N ARG A 202 1.65 12.12 -12.90
CA ARG A 202 2.58 11.24 -13.64
C ARG A 202 2.86 11.70 -15.07
N TYR A 203 1.90 12.37 -15.71
CA TYR A 203 1.95 12.72 -17.12
C TYR A 203 1.69 14.24 -17.31
N ARG A 204 2.40 15.07 -16.55
CA ARG A 204 2.18 16.53 -16.46
C ARG A 204 2.18 17.25 -17.81
N ASP A 205 3.12 16.86 -18.69
CA ASP A 205 3.28 17.48 -20.00
C ASP A 205 2.47 16.79 -21.11
N ARG A 206 1.67 15.77 -20.77
CA ARG A 206 0.85 15.04 -21.74
C ARG A 206 -0.55 15.62 -21.77
N VAL A 207 -1.10 15.65 -22.97
CA VAL A 207 -2.52 15.85 -23.19
C VAL A 207 -3.24 14.50 -23.19
N TRP A 208 -4.54 14.49 -22.93
CA TRP A 208 -5.37 13.31 -23.11
C TRP A 208 -5.37 12.90 -24.59
N ASP A 209 -4.77 11.75 -24.90
CA ASP A 209 -4.78 11.12 -26.22
C ASP A 209 -5.24 9.65 -26.13
N ASP A 210 -5.52 9.03 -27.28
CA ASP A 210 -6.04 7.65 -27.32
C ASP A 210 -5.07 6.63 -26.71
N ARG A 211 -3.76 6.92 -26.73
CA ARG A 211 -2.75 6.04 -26.13
C ARG A 211 -2.78 6.11 -24.62
N LEU A 212 -2.80 7.33 -24.07
CA LEU A 212 -2.93 7.56 -22.64
C LEU A 212 -4.25 6.98 -22.13
N GLU A 213 -5.34 7.18 -22.86
CA GLU A 213 -6.63 6.58 -22.53
C GLU A 213 -6.53 5.05 -22.42
N SER A 214 -5.96 4.39 -23.43
CA SER A 214 -5.80 2.93 -23.45
C SER A 214 -4.89 2.42 -22.32
N ASP A 215 -3.85 3.18 -21.97
CA ASP A 215 -2.95 2.86 -20.86
C ASP A 215 -3.69 2.96 -19.51
N LEU A 216 -4.51 4.01 -19.34
CA LEU A 216 -5.31 4.21 -18.14
C LEU A 216 -6.45 3.18 -18.02
N GLU A 217 -7.10 2.84 -19.14
CA GLU A 217 -8.10 1.76 -19.19
C GLU A 217 -7.51 0.43 -18.70
N SER A 218 -6.32 0.09 -19.21
CA SER A 218 -5.62 -1.14 -18.82
C SER A 218 -5.21 -1.15 -17.34
N GLY A 219 -5.05 0.04 -16.75
CA GLY A 219 -4.73 0.22 -15.33
C GLY A 219 -5.95 0.22 -14.42
N TRP A 220 -7.14 0.54 -14.93
CA TRP A 220 -8.35 0.76 -14.12
C TRP A 220 -8.70 -0.40 -13.20
N GLU A 221 -8.65 -1.64 -13.71
CA GLU A 221 -9.02 -2.83 -12.91
C GLU A 221 -8.09 -3.08 -11.71
N ARG A 222 -6.87 -2.53 -11.73
CA ARG A 222 -5.91 -2.63 -10.62
C ARG A 222 -6.15 -1.55 -9.55
N VAL A 223 -6.70 -0.40 -9.93
CA VAL A 223 -6.79 0.79 -9.06
C VAL A 223 -8.20 1.06 -8.54
N LYS A 224 -9.24 0.51 -9.19
CA LYS A 224 -10.65 0.77 -8.84
C LYS A 224 -11.06 0.29 -7.43
N ASP A 225 -10.28 -0.59 -6.80
CA ASP A 225 -10.54 -1.18 -5.48
C ASP A 225 -12.00 -1.66 -5.33
N ARG A 226 -12.81 -0.98 -4.52
CA ARG A 226 -14.23 -1.28 -4.26
C ARG A 226 -15.19 -0.58 -5.21
N SER A 227 -14.70 0.25 -6.13
CA SER A 227 -15.53 0.88 -7.16
C SER A 227 -16.14 -0.17 -8.07
N ARG A 228 -17.44 0.00 -8.31
CA ARG A 228 -18.26 -0.87 -9.15
C ARG A 228 -18.23 -0.44 -10.61
N LEU A 229 -17.57 0.67 -10.93
CA LEU A 229 -17.57 1.25 -12.26
C LEU A 229 -16.71 0.43 -13.22
N SER A 230 -17.25 0.18 -14.41
CA SER A 230 -16.44 -0.16 -15.58
C SER A 230 -15.61 1.04 -16.03
N TRP A 231 -14.57 0.80 -16.83
CA TRP A 231 -13.81 1.88 -17.45
C TRP A 231 -14.72 2.87 -18.20
N ALA A 232 -15.68 2.36 -18.98
CA ALA A 232 -16.61 3.20 -19.74
C ALA A 232 -17.41 4.18 -18.85
N GLN A 233 -17.71 3.79 -17.61
CA GLN A 233 -18.39 4.65 -16.63
C GLN A 233 -17.42 5.59 -15.91
N ALA A 234 -16.21 5.11 -15.60
CA ALA A 234 -15.20 5.88 -14.86
C ALA A 234 -14.47 6.93 -15.73
N LYS A 235 -14.32 6.68 -17.03
CA LYS A 235 -13.49 7.46 -17.97
C LYS A 235 -13.73 8.96 -17.89
N ALA A 236 -14.99 9.39 -17.82
CA ALA A 236 -15.32 10.82 -17.78
C ALA A 236 -14.78 11.50 -16.53
N ALA A 237 -14.90 10.87 -15.36
CA ALA A 237 -14.34 11.35 -14.10
C ALA A 237 -12.81 11.32 -14.09
N VAL A 238 -12.20 10.24 -14.62
CA VAL A 238 -10.73 10.14 -14.77
C VAL A 238 -10.22 11.28 -15.64
N ARG A 239 -10.87 11.55 -16.77
CA ARG A 239 -10.50 12.63 -17.68
C ARG A 239 -10.70 14.01 -17.07
N GLU A 240 -11.83 14.27 -16.39
CA GLU A 240 -12.05 15.55 -15.72
C GLU A 240 -10.96 15.84 -14.68
N ALA A 241 -10.54 14.82 -13.93
CA ALA A 241 -9.44 14.95 -12.99
C ALA A 241 -8.07 15.11 -13.67
N PHE A 242 -7.85 14.43 -14.80
CA PHE A 242 -6.62 14.55 -15.57
C PHE A 242 -6.45 15.95 -16.18
N ASP A 243 -7.51 16.52 -16.74
CA ASP A 243 -7.51 17.81 -17.42
C ASP A 243 -7.56 19.01 -16.43
N SER A 244 -7.61 18.75 -15.12
CA SER A 244 -7.72 19.77 -14.07
C SER A 244 -6.40 20.50 -13.83
N ASP A 245 -6.40 21.83 -14.00
CA ASP A 245 -5.26 22.73 -13.75
C ASP A 245 -4.97 22.94 -12.25
N ARG A 246 -5.87 22.46 -11.37
CA ARG A 246 -5.75 22.60 -9.92
C ARG A 246 -4.47 21.96 -9.37
N TYR A 247 -3.97 20.93 -10.05
CA TYR A 247 -2.83 20.14 -9.61
C TYR A 247 -1.52 20.50 -10.34
N ASP A 248 -1.52 21.57 -11.15
CA ASP A 248 -0.35 22.02 -11.92
C ASP A 248 0.59 22.97 -11.14
N ARG A 249 0.25 23.36 -9.90
CA ARG A 249 1.02 24.37 -9.14
C ARG A 249 2.20 23.78 -8.35
N PRO A 250 3.42 24.30 -8.50
CA PRO A 250 4.51 24.02 -7.56
C PRO A 250 4.29 24.83 -6.28
N GLY A 251 3.84 24.20 -5.20
CA GLY A 251 3.71 24.88 -3.90
C GLY A 251 2.88 24.20 -2.82
N HIS A 252 2.04 23.23 -3.17
CA HIS A 252 1.40 22.33 -2.20
C HIS A 252 1.91 20.93 -2.49
N GLY A 253 2.51 20.29 -1.48
CA GLY A 253 3.25 19.02 -1.55
C GLY A 253 2.89 18.18 -2.78
N ASN A 254 3.74 18.29 -3.80
CA ASN A 254 3.64 17.41 -4.95
C ASN A 254 3.82 15.97 -4.43
N PRO A 255 2.95 15.02 -4.81
CA PRO A 255 3.42 13.65 -4.91
C PRO A 255 4.66 13.72 -5.80
N PRO A 256 5.81 13.22 -5.36
CA PRO A 256 6.99 13.29 -6.19
C PRO A 256 6.71 12.60 -7.53
N ASP A 257 7.27 13.19 -8.56
CA ASP A 257 7.20 12.68 -9.93
C ASP A 257 7.70 11.23 -9.94
N PRO A 258 6.97 10.25 -10.51
CA PRO A 258 7.48 8.90 -10.63
C PRO A 258 8.70 8.75 -11.58
N ARG A 259 9.28 9.84 -12.11
CA ARG A 259 10.38 9.81 -13.07
C ARG A 259 11.47 10.89 -12.92
N VAL A 260 11.63 11.56 -11.79
CA VAL A 260 12.84 12.40 -11.55
C VAL A 260 13.29 12.39 -10.11
#